data_AF-A0A3C0FY51-F1
#
_entry.id   AF-A0A3C0FY51-F1
#
_cell.length_a   1.000
_cell.length_b   1.000
_cell.length_c   1.000
_cell.angle_alpha   90.00
_cell.angle_beta   90.00
_cell.angle_gamma   90.00
#
_symmetry.space_group_name_H-M   'P 1'
#
loop_
_entity.id
_entity.type
_entity.pdbx_description
1 polymer ?
#
loop_
_entity_poly.entity_id
_entity_poly.type
_entity_poly.pdbx_seq_one_letter_code
_entity_poly.pdbx_strand_id
1 'polypeptide(L)' 'DLSIYLDVPEDTLRARLIARWRSFGFDDATATHKATSNDLPNAQTVIRGTGKADIRVRIS' A
#
# COMPACT_ATOMS: atom_id res chain seq x y z
N ASP A 1 -17.07 -13.65 -12.47
CA ASP A 1 -15.95 -12.76 -12.14
C ASP A 1 -14.98 -13.43 -11.20
N LEU A 2 -13.71 -13.01 -11.23
CA LEU A 2 -12.63 -13.52 -10.40
C LEU A 2 -11.93 -12.34 -9.71
N SER A 3 -11.67 -12.46 -8.42
CA SER A 3 -11.00 -11.45 -7.60
C SER A 3 -9.71 -11.99 -6.97
N ILE A 4 -8.65 -11.18 -7.02
CA ILE A 4 -7.35 -11.50 -6.42
C ILE A 4 -6.97 -10.40 -5.44
N TYR A 5 -6.69 -10.78 -4.19
CA TYR A 5 -6.19 -9.88 -3.16
C TYR A 5 -4.70 -10.13 -2.91
N LEU A 6 -3.90 -9.06 -2.99
CA LEU A 6 -2.48 -9.10 -2.66
C LEU A 6 -2.29 -8.72 -1.19
N ASP A 7 -1.98 -9.72 -0.38
CA ASP A 7 -1.67 -9.55 1.04
C ASP A 7 -0.19 -9.17 1.20
N VAL A 8 0.05 -7.88 1.37
CA VAL A 8 1.39 -7.29 1.56
C VAL A 8 1.51 -6.80 3.00
N PRO A 9 2.56 -7.16 3.75
CA PRO A 9 2.82 -6.59 5.07
C PRO A 9 2.86 -5.06 5.03
N GLU A 10 2.27 -4.40 6.03
CA GLU A 10 2.15 -2.93 6.04
C GLU A 10 3.52 -2.24 5.98
N ASP A 11 4.54 -2.77 6.66
CA ASP A 11 5.89 -2.22 6.62
C ASP A 11 6.52 -2.30 5.23
N THR A 12 6.33 -3.43 4.54
CA THR A 12 6.76 -3.60 3.14
C THR A 12 6.02 -2.62 2.22
N LEU A 13 4.71 -2.47 2.40
CA LEU A 13 3.90 -1.53 1.62
C LEU A 13 4.36 -0.08 1.86
N ARG A 14 4.54 0.30 3.12
CA ARG A 14 5.03 1.62 3.54
C ARG A 14 6.38 1.95 2.90
N ALA A 15 7.34 1.04 2.99
CA ALA A 15 8.67 1.22 2.39
C ALA A 15 8.58 1.44 0.87
N ARG A 16 7.75 0.65 0.17
CA ARG A 16 7.54 0.77 -1.28
C ARG A 16 6.86 2.09 -1.67
N LEU A 17 5.87 2.54 -0.91
CA LEU A 17 5.18 3.80 -1.17
C LEU A 17 6.09 5.00 -1.01
N ILE A 18 6.93 5.02 0.04
CA ILE A 18 7.94 6.06 0.23
C ILE A 18 8.96 6.04 -0.91
N ALA A 19 9.47 4.85 -1.28
CA ALA A 19 10.40 4.69 -2.39
C ALA A 19 9.81 5.19 -3.73
N ARG A 20 8.52 4.92 -3.98
CA ARG A 20 7.81 5.44 -5.16
C ARG A 20 7.85 6.95 -5.21
N TRP A 21 7.52 7.64 -4.13
CA TRP A 21 7.55 9.11 -4.11
C TRP A 21 8.96 9.66 -4.25
N ARG A 22 9.96 9.03 -3.63
CA ARG A 22 11.38 9.38 -3.85
C ARG A 22 11.79 9.26 -5.32
N SER A 23 11.31 8.22 -6.02
CA SER A 23 11.59 8.04 -7.46
C SER A 23 11.02 9.14 -8.34
N PHE A 24 10.06 9.93 -7.83
CA PHE A 24 9.54 11.12 -8.50
C PHE A 24 10.27 12.42 -8.11
N GLY A 25 11.37 12.32 -7.33
CA GLY A 25 12.21 13.45 -6.95
C GLY A 25 11.80 14.18 -5.67
N PHE A 26 10.86 13.64 -4.89
CA PHE A 26 10.50 14.19 -3.59
C PHE A 26 11.55 13.85 -2.53
N ASP A 27 11.79 14.80 -1.61
CA ASP A 27 12.61 14.54 -0.43
C ASP A 27 11.94 13.56 0.55
N ASP A 28 12.70 13.11 1.55
CA ASP A 28 12.25 12.11 2.51
C ASP A 28 11.04 12.54 3.32
N ALA A 29 11.00 13.80 3.74
CA ALA A 29 9.90 14.35 4.52
C ALA A 29 8.61 14.36 3.70
N THR A 30 8.67 14.85 2.46
CA THR A 30 7.53 14.94 1.55
C THR A 30 7.07 13.56 1.09
N ALA A 31 8.00 12.66 0.76
CA ALA A 31 7.69 11.28 0.39
C ALA A 31 6.99 10.53 1.52
N THR A 32 7.49 10.69 2.75
CA THR A 32 6.87 10.11 3.94
C THR A 32 5.48 10.68 4.18
N HIS A 33 5.34 12.01 4.13
CA HIS A 33 4.05 12.67 4.31
C HIS A 33 3.02 12.22 3.27
N LYS A 34 3.39 12.10 1.99
CA LYS A 34 2.49 11.61 0.94
C LYS A 34 2.04 10.17 1.19
N ALA A 35 2.96 9.29 1.61
CA ALA A 35 2.64 7.91 1.94
C ALA A 35 1.70 7.81 3.16
N THR A 36 1.95 8.60 4.22
CA THR A 36 1.20 8.49 5.48
C THR A 36 -0.13 9.24 5.48
N SER A 37 -0.24 10.36 4.74
CA SER A 37 -1.48 11.16 4.70
C SER A 37 -2.51 10.66 3.69
N ASN A 38 -2.10 9.90 2.67
CA ASN A 38 -2.99 9.45 1.60
C ASN A 38 -2.91 7.94 1.36
N ASP A 39 -1.75 7.43 0.96
CA ASP A 39 -1.63 6.05 0.47
C ASP A 39 -1.93 5.00 1.56
N LEU A 40 -1.37 5.16 2.77
CA LEU A 40 -1.60 4.23 3.87
C LEU A 40 -3.04 4.27 4.41
N PRO A 41 -3.68 5.44 4.64
CA PRO A 41 -5.10 5.50 4.94
C PRO A 41 -5.98 4.80 3.89
N ASN A 42 -5.66 4.96 2.60
CA ASN A 42 -6.37 4.27 1.52
C ASN A 42 -6.16 2.76 1.58
N ALA A 43 -4.93 2.29 1.83
CA ALA A 43 -4.64 0.87 2.00
C ALA A 43 -5.45 0.26 3.17
N GLN A 44 -5.58 0.97 4.28
CA GLN A 44 -6.42 0.53 5.39
C GLN A 44 -7.90 0.46 5.02
N THR A 45 -8.40 1.41 4.23
CA THR A 45 -9.77 1.38 3.71
C THR A 45 -9.99 0.15 2.82
N VAL A 46 -9.03 -0.18 1.95
CA VAL A 46 -9.06 -1.41 1.15
C VAL A 46 -9.07 -2.66 2.03
N ILE A 47 -8.21 -2.74 3.04
CA ILE A 47 -8.16 -3.88 3.98
C ILE A 47 -9.50 -4.06 4.70
N ARG A 48 -10.10 -2.97 5.21
CA ARG A 48 -11.37 -3.02 5.94
C ARG A 48 -12.59 -3.27 5.04
N GLY A 49 -12.56 -2.77 3.81
CA GLY A 49 -13.66 -2.88 2.85
C GLY A 49 -13.62 -4.13 1.97
N THR A 50 -12.49 -4.84 1.94
CA THR A 50 -12.36 -6.06 1.14
C THR A 50 -13.08 -7.22 1.80
N GLY A 51 -14.06 -7.79 1.09
CA GLY A 51 -14.69 -9.06 1.45
C GLY A 51 -13.78 -10.27 1.16
N LYS A 52 -14.37 -11.46 1.05
CA LYS A 52 -13.62 -12.65 0.65
C LYS A 52 -13.25 -12.55 -0.83
N ALA A 53 -11.96 -12.42 -1.13
CA ALA A 53 -11.43 -12.59 -2.48
C ALA A 53 -11.38 -14.07 -2.86
N ASP A 54 -11.52 -14.39 -4.14
CA ASP A 54 -11.43 -15.77 -4.66
C ASP A 54 -10.01 -16.33 -4.49
N ILE A 55 -9.00 -15.47 -4.69
CA ILE A 55 -7.58 -15.82 -4.50
C ILE A 55 -6.92 -14.77 -3.60
N ARG A 56 -6.13 -15.24 -2.63
CA ARG A 56 -5.26 -14.38 -1.81
C ARG A 56 -3.81 -14.79 -2.00
N VAL A 57 -2.98 -13.85 -2.43
CA VAL A 57 -1.54 -14.06 -2.64
C VAL A 57 -0.80 -13.26 -1.58
N ARG A 58 0.03 -13.94 -0.77
CA ARG A 58 0.85 -13.28 0.24
C ARG A 58 2.26 -13.08 -0.31
N ILE A 59 2.72 -11.83 -0.34
CA ILE A 59 4.09 -11.52 -0.73
C ILE A 59 4.92 -11.34 0.53
N SER A 60 5.95 -12.18 0.69
CA SER A 60 7.03 -12.04 1.66
C SER A 60 8.10 -11.08 1.17
#